data_AF-A0A946QG07-F1
#
_entry.id   AF-A0A946QG07-F1
#
_cell.length_a   1.000
_cell.length_b   1.000
_cell.length_c   1.000
_cell.angle_alpha   90.00
_cell.angle_beta   90.00
_cell.angle_gamma   90.00
#
_symmetry.space_group_name_H-M   'P 1'
#
loop_
_entity.id
_entity.type
_entity.pdbx_description
1 polymer ?
#
loop_
_entity_poly.entity_id
_entity_poly.type
_entity_poly.pdbx_seq_one_letter_code
_entity_poly.pdbx_strand_id
1 'polypeptide(L)'
;MNSEDSFGTLYIVATPIGNLEDITFRAVKILKQVDLIAAEDTRHSKKLLSHYEIKTNLVSCHEHNEINKTPQFITHLKNGLDIALISDAGTPSISDPGYKLVAAVAKENLSIIPVPGCSAAIAGLSVSGLPTDSF
;
A
#
# COMPACT_ATOMS: atom_id res chain seq x y z
N MET A 1 25.16 22.83 -9.27
CA MET A 1 24.28 22.13 -10.22
C MET A 1 24.00 20.76 -9.61
N ASN A 2 22.75 20.60 -9.17
CA ASN A 2 21.99 19.40 -8.78
C ASN A 2 22.56 18.49 -7.69
N SER A 3 22.26 18.81 -6.43
CA SER A 3 21.78 17.78 -5.51
C SER A 3 20.43 17.31 -6.06
N GLU A 4 20.35 16.05 -6.49
CA GLU A 4 19.07 15.45 -6.88
C GLU A 4 18.12 15.56 -5.68
N ASP A 5 17.12 16.44 -5.76
CA ASP A 5 15.97 16.40 -4.87
C ASP A 5 15.25 15.09 -5.16
N SER A 6 15.65 14.02 -4.47
CA SER A 6 15.08 12.69 -4.65
C SER A 6 13.67 12.71 -4.10
N PHE A 7 12.67 12.68 -4.99
CA PHE A 7 11.29 12.46 -4.60
C PHE A 7 11.14 11.12 -3.86
N GLY A 8 10.16 11.09 -2.96
CA GLY A 8 9.75 9.88 -2.26
C GLY A 8 8.97 8.95 -3.17
N THR A 9 8.81 7.71 -2.71
CA THR A 9 8.15 6.63 -3.43
C THR A 9 6.85 6.22 -2.73
N LEU A 10 5.79 6.06 -3.52
CA LEU A 10 4.57 5.40 -3.07
C LEU A 10 4.70 3.88 -3.26
N TYR A 11 4.77 3.14 -2.16
CA TYR A 11 4.75 1.68 -2.18
C TYR A 11 3.33 1.16 -2.04
N ILE A 12 2.89 0.28 -2.93
CA ILE A 12 1.60 -0.40 -2.84
C ILE A 12 1.84 -1.76 -2.20
N VAL A 13 1.50 -1.92 -0.92
CA VAL A 13 1.92 -3.09 -0.13
C VAL A 13 0.72 -3.98 0.18
N ALA A 14 0.73 -5.19 -0.38
CA ALA A 14 -0.28 -6.18 -0.09
C ALA A 14 -0.19 -6.70 1.36
N THR A 15 -1.34 -6.83 2.02
CA THR A 15 -1.49 -7.38 3.38
C THR A 15 -2.11 -8.78 3.34
N PRO A 16 -1.95 -9.59 4.40
CA PRO A 16 -2.58 -10.91 4.46
C PRO A 16 -4.11 -10.89 4.34
N ILE A 17 -4.69 -11.96 3.80
CA ILE A 17 -6.15 -12.13 3.63
C ILE A 17 -6.80 -13.07 4.66
N GLY A 18 -6.14 -13.31 5.79
CA GLY A 18 -6.67 -14.12 6.89
C GLY A 18 -5.63 -14.89 7.70
N ASN A 19 -4.47 -15.21 7.12
CA ASN A 19 -3.35 -15.83 7.83
C ASN A 19 -2.15 -14.88 7.86
N LEU A 20 -1.69 -14.49 9.06
CA LEU A 20 -0.59 -13.54 9.21
C LEU A 20 0.67 -13.98 8.47
N GLU A 21 0.96 -15.28 8.42
CA GLU A 21 2.15 -15.86 7.78
C GLU A 21 2.24 -15.60 6.27
N ASP A 22 1.14 -15.22 5.62
CA ASP A 22 1.12 -14.96 4.17
C ASP A 22 1.75 -13.60 3.81
N ILE A 23 2.14 -12.78 4.78
CA ILE A 23 2.86 -11.54 4.50
C ILE A 23 4.24 -11.84 3.89
N THR A 24 4.68 -11.03 2.94
CA THR A 24 6.02 -11.20 2.38
C THR A 24 7.08 -10.53 3.26
N PHE A 25 8.30 -11.09 3.29
CA PHE A 25 9.44 -10.44 3.94
C PHE A 25 9.69 -9.02 3.40
N ARG A 26 9.42 -8.79 2.11
CA ARG A 26 9.55 -7.47 1.49
C ARG A 26 8.51 -6.49 2.02
N ALA A 27 7.26 -6.91 2.20
CA ALA A 27 6.22 -6.07 2.81
C ALA A 27 6.62 -5.63 4.21
N VAL A 28 7.05 -6.56 5.08
CA VAL A 28 7.51 -6.23 6.45
C VAL A 28 8.69 -5.26 6.41
N LYS A 29 9.69 -5.50 5.56
CA LYS A 29 10.85 -4.61 5.41
C LYS A 29 10.43 -3.20 5.00
N ILE A 30 9.61 -3.06 3.96
CA ILE A 30 9.17 -1.75 3.45
C ILE A 30 8.34 -1.02 4.51
N LEU A 31 7.38 -1.70 5.15
CA LEU A 31 6.55 -1.10 6.19
C LEU A 31 7.37 -0.61 7.40
N LYS A 32 8.52 -1.21 7.70
CA LYS A 32 9.46 -0.73 8.72
C LYS A 32 10.33 0.46 8.28
N GLN A 33 10.47 0.70 6.98
CA GLN A 33 11.41 1.67 6.41
C GLN A 33 10.74 2.95 5.92
N VAL A 34 9.50 2.87 5.44
CA VAL A 34 8.75 4.05 4.98
C VAL A 34 8.50 5.04 6.12
N ASP A 35 8.37 6.33 5.79
CA ASP A 35 8.11 7.39 6.77
C ASP A 35 6.65 7.39 7.26
N LEU A 36 5.73 6.95 6.40
CA LEU A 36 4.30 6.98 6.65
C LEU A 36 3.59 5.77 6.03
N ILE A 37 2.61 5.24 6.76
CA ILE A 37 1.69 4.22 6.24
C ILE A 37 0.29 4.82 6.12
N ALA A 38 -0.21 4.91 4.89
CA ALA A 38 -1.59 5.18 4.58
C ALA A 38 -2.38 3.86 4.62
N ALA A 39 -3.38 3.76 5.48
CA ALA A 39 -4.17 2.54 5.68
C ALA A 39 -5.67 2.81 5.63
N GLU A 40 -6.44 1.90 5.05
CA GLU A 40 -7.91 1.96 5.02
C GLU A 40 -8.51 2.08 6.43
N ASP A 41 -8.36 1.04 7.28
CA ASP A 41 -8.65 1.13 8.71
C ASP A 41 -7.36 1.00 9.57
N THR A 42 -6.99 2.12 10.18
CA THR A 42 -5.85 2.17 11.12
C THR A 42 -6.04 1.25 12.35
N ARG A 43 -7.27 0.94 12.76
CA ARG A 43 -7.54 0.04 13.91
C ARG A 43 -7.25 -1.41 13.53
N HIS A 44 -7.64 -1.82 12.33
CA HIS A 44 -7.31 -3.13 11.78
C HIS A 44 -5.80 -3.26 11.58
N SER A 45 -5.22 -2.32 10.85
CA SER A 45 -3.80 -2.28 10.50
C SER A 45 -2.89 -2.29 11.73
N LYS A 46 -3.26 -1.62 12.83
CA LYS A 46 -2.48 -1.63 14.09
C LYS A 46 -2.18 -3.04 14.61
N LYS A 47 -3.10 -4.00 14.46
CA LYS A 47 -2.88 -5.39 14.89
C LYS A 47 -1.78 -6.05 14.06
N LEU A 48 -1.85 -5.91 12.73
CA LEU A 48 -0.83 -6.39 11.79
C LEU A 48 0.54 -5.78 12.11
N LEU A 49 0.60 -4.46 12.23
CA LEU A 49 1.84 -3.76 12.54
C LEU A 49 2.43 -4.19 13.88
N SER A 50 1.59 -4.40 14.90
CA SER A 50 2.06 -4.82 16.23
C SER A 50 2.65 -6.23 16.19
N HIS A 51 2.03 -7.16 15.46
CA HIS A 51 2.53 -8.53 15.30
C HIS A 51 3.92 -8.56 14.66
N TYR A 52 4.17 -7.69 13.67
CA TYR A 52 5.45 -7.59 12.95
C TYR A 52 6.44 -6.58 13.54
N GLU A 53 6.12 -5.99 14.70
CA GLU A 53 6.93 -4.96 15.36
C GLU A 53 7.24 -3.75 14.46
N ILE A 54 6.27 -3.35 13.65
CA ILE A 54 6.34 -2.17 12.78
C ILE A 54 5.92 -0.94 13.59
N LYS A 55 6.81 0.05 13.68
CA LYS A 55 6.62 1.27 14.49
C LYS A 55 6.25 2.51 13.66
N THR A 56 6.19 2.37 12.35
CA THR A 56 5.90 3.47 11.43
C THR A 56 4.51 4.06 11.68
N ASN A 57 4.41 5.38 11.56
CA ASN A 57 3.17 6.10 11.81
C ASN A 57 2.07 5.72 10.80
N LEU A 58 0.85 5.55 11.31
CA LEU A 58 -0.34 5.24 10.53
C LEU A 58 -1.22 6.47 10.33
N VAL A 59 -1.68 6.67 9.10
CA VAL A 59 -2.67 7.68 8.74
C VAL A 59 -3.81 7.00 7.99
N SER A 60 -5.06 7.32 8.36
CA SER A 60 -6.22 6.75 7.68
C SER A 60 -6.34 7.26 6.23
N CYS A 61 -6.58 6.38 5.28
CA CYS A 61 -6.83 6.67 3.87
C CYS A 61 -7.96 5.75 3.39
N HIS A 62 -9.20 6.17 3.59
CA HIS A 62 -10.41 5.43 3.22
C HIS A 62 -11.22 6.26 2.21
N GLU A 63 -12.18 5.63 1.53
CA GLU A 63 -12.87 6.20 0.37
C GLU A 63 -13.41 7.64 0.58
N HIS A 64 -14.01 7.91 1.75
CA HIS A 64 -14.54 9.23 2.10
C HIS A 64 -13.47 10.34 2.30
N ASN A 65 -12.24 9.99 2.65
CA ASN A 65 -11.19 10.95 2.98
C ASN A 65 -10.05 11.00 1.94
N GLU A 66 -9.99 10.02 1.04
CA GLU A 66 -8.92 9.84 0.06
C GLU A 66 -8.70 11.10 -0.78
N ILE A 67 -9.78 11.71 -1.28
CA ILE A 67 -9.73 12.94 -2.10
C ILE A 67 -9.09 14.10 -1.31
N ASN A 68 -9.46 14.25 -0.05
CA ASN A 68 -8.99 15.35 0.79
C ASN A 68 -7.54 15.16 1.24
N LYS A 69 -7.09 13.91 1.42
CA LYS A 69 -5.73 13.58 1.86
C LYS A 69 -4.73 13.45 0.71
N THR A 70 -5.20 13.16 -0.51
CA THR A 70 -4.34 13.01 -1.68
C THR A 70 -3.36 14.18 -1.86
N PRO A 71 -3.76 15.46 -1.81
CA PRO A 71 -2.82 16.58 -1.92
C PRO A 71 -1.73 16.57 -0.85
N GLN A 72 -2.06 16.13 0.36
CA GLN A 72 -1.10 16.02 1.47
C GLN A 72 -0.07 14.92 1.18
N PHE A 73 -0.51 13.75 0.72
CA PHE A 73 0.41 12.65 0.35
C PHE A 73 1.32 13.03 -0.82
N ILE A 74 0.79 13.71 -1.84
CA ILE A 74 1.60 14.23 -2.96
C ILE A 74 2.67 15.20 -2.44
N THR A 75 2.31 16.08 -1.51
CA THR A 75 3.27 17.02 -0.90
C THR A 75 4.37 16.27 -0.14
N HIS A 76 4.04 15.26 0.65
CA HIS A 76 5.02 14.42 1.35
C HIS A 76 5.98 13.72 0.38
N LEU A 77 5.46 13.11 -0.69
CA LEU A 77 6.27 12.45 -1.73
C LEU A 77 7.20 13.46 -2.43
N LYS A 78 6.69 14.65 -2.77
CA LYS A 78 7.52 15.72 -3.36
C LYS A 78 8.61 16.22 -2.42
N ASN A 79 8.43 16.09 -1.11
CA ASN A 79 9.42 16.42 -0.09
C ASN A 79 10.39 15.28 0.21
N GLY A 80 10.35 14.18 -0.55
CA GLY A 80 11.27 13.05 -0.38
C GLY A 80 10.83 11.98 0.62
N LEU A 81 9.60 12.05 1.15
CA LEU A 81 9.11 11.07 2.11
C LEU A 81 8.53 9.84 1.42
N ASP A 82 8.95 8.67 1.86
CA ASP A 82 8.43 7.40 1.37
C ASP A 82 7.11 7.04 2.08
N ILE A 83 6.12 6.60 1.31
CA ILE A 83 4.78 6.28 1.80
C ILE A 83 4.41 4.86 1.39
N ALA A 84 3.91 4.05 2.32
CA ALA A 84 3.26 2.79 1.98
C ALA A 84 1.74 2.94 2.04
N LEU A 85 1.04 2.48 1.01
CA LEU A 85 -0.41 2.28 1.01
C LEU A 85 -0.71 0.81 1.30
N ILE A 86 -1.57 0.56 2.28
CA ILE A 86 -2.09 -0.77 2.64
C ILE A 86 -3.63 -0.75 2.68
N SER A 87 -4.26 -1.88 2.39
CA SER A 87 -5.68 -2.14 2.67
C SER A 87 -5.83 -3.11 3.84
N ASP A 88 -7.06 -3.27 4.33
CA ASP A 88 -7.33 -4.15 5.47
C ASP A 88 -6.95 -5.60 5.17
N ALA A 89 -7.12 -6.06 3.93
CA ALA A 89 -6.75 -7.39 3.49
C ALA A 89 -6.48 -7.44 1.98
N GLY A 90 -5.33 -7.99 1.58
CA GLY A 90 -5.00 -8.25 0.17
C GLY A 90 -4.25 -7.09 -0.50
N THR A 91 -4.43 -6.95 -1.81
CA THR A 91 -3.71 -5.96 -2.62
C THR A 91 -4.48 -4.63 -2.66
N PRO A 92 -3.91 -3.52 -2.15
CA PRO A 92 -4.58 -2.23 -2.14
C PRO A 92 -4.98 -1.76 -3.54
N SER A 93 -6.01 -0.91 -3.62
CA SER A 93 -6.60 -0.40 -4.87
C SER A 93 -7.33 -1.43 -5.75
N ILE A 94 -7.40 -2.71 -5.35
CA ILE A 94 -8.21 -3.73 -6.02
C ILE A 94 -9.46 -3.97 -5.19
N SER A 95 -10.58 -3.39 -5.60
CA SER A 95 -11.85 -3.35 -4.82
C SER A 95 -11.75 -2.62 -3.47
N ASP A 96 -10.63 -1.96 -3.21
CA ASP A 96 -10.31 -1.20 -2.01
C ASP A 96 -10.04 0.28 -2.36
N PRO A 97 -10.12 1.22 -1.41
CA PRO A 97 -9.66 2.59 -1.61
C PRO A 97 -8.16 2.64 -1.96
N GLY A 98 -7.72 3.72 -2.63
CA GLY A 98 -6.33 3.92 -3.02
C GLY A 98 -6.11 4.28 -4.48
N TYR A 99 -7.06 3.91 -5.36
CA TYR A 99 -6.98 4.21 -6.79
C TYR A 99 -6.80 5.72 -7.07
N LYS A 100 -7.49 6.60 -6.34
CA LYS A 100 -7.42 8.05 -6.59
C LYS A 100 -6.06 8.59 -6.17
N LEU A 101 -5.49 8.08 -5.07
CA LEU A 101 -4.13 8.41 -4.67
C LEU A 101 -3.12 7.93 -5.72
N VAL A 102 -3.18 6.67 -6.15
CA VAL A 102 -2.30 6.10 -7.18
C VAL A 102 -2.38 6.90 -8.48
N ALA A 103 -3.59 7.23 -8.95
CA ALA A 103 -3.81 8.03 -10.14
C ALA A 103 -3.22 9.44 -10.02
N ALA A 104 -3.35 10.08 -8.85
CA ALA A 104 -2.76 11.40 -8.61
C ALA A 104 -1.23 11.35 -8.58
N VAL A 105 -0.62 10.34 -7.95
CA VAL A 105 0.83 10.15 -7.92
C VAL A 105 1.37 9.91 -9.33
N ALA A 106 0.69 9.08 -10.12
CA ALA A 106 1.05 8.82 -11.51
C ALA A 106 0.96 10.09 -12.38
N LYS A 107 -0.08 10.92 -12.18
CA LYS A 107 -0.25 12.19 -12.89
C LYS A 107 0.90 13.18 -12.63
N GLU A 108 1.47 13.15 -11.44
CA GLU A 108 2.61 13.98 -11.05
C GLU A 108 3.97 13.39 -11.46
N ASN A 109 4.00 12.24 -12.17
CA ASN A 109 5.19 11.50 -12.55
C ASN A 109 6.09 11.11 -11.36
N LEU A 110 5.47 10.83 -10.21
CA LEU A 110 6.16 10.35 -9.01
C LEU A 110 6.27 8.82 -9.01
N SER A 111 7.26 8.29 -8.30
CA SER A 111 7.54 6.85 -8.26
C SER A 111 6.45 6.06 -7.55
N ILE A 112 5.97 4.99 -8.19
CA ILE A 112 5.03 4.03 -7.63
C ILE A 112 5.64 2.64 -7.75
N ILE A 113 5.78 1.92 -6.63
CA ILE A 113 6.38 0.59 -6.59
C ILE A 113 5.39 -0.41 -5.99
N PRO A 114 4.92 -1.41 -6.76
CA PRO A 114 4.11 -2.48 -6.22
C PRO A 114 4.97 -3.44 -5.38
N VAL A 115 4.47 -3.84 -4.21
CA VAL A 115 4.98 -4.93 -3.39
C VAL A 115 3.99 -6.09 -3.44
N PRO A 116 4.25 -7.12 -4.27
CA PRO A 116 3.36 -8.26 -4.44
C PRO A 116 3.08 -8.98 -3.12
N GLY A 117 1.90 -9.61 -3.05
CA GLY A 117 1.45 -10.41 -1.93
C GLY A 117 0.08 -11.01 -2.23
N CYS A 118 -0.72 -11.22 -1.18
CA CYS A 118 -1.99 -11.94 -1.25
C CYS A 118 -3.03 -11.22 -2.13
N SER A 119 -3.71 -12.00 -2.96
CA SER A 119 -4.96 -11.59 -3.61
C SER A 119 -5.98 -12.71 -3.47
N ALA A 120 -7.12 -12.41 -2.84
CA ALA A 120 -8.17 -13.40 -2.61
C ALA A 120 -8.74 -13.94 -3.93
N ALA A 121 -8.89 -13.08 -4.95
CA ALA A 121 -9.35 -13.47 -6.27
C ALA A 121 -8.40 -14.49 -6.93
N ILE A 122 -7.08 -14.23 -6.89
CA ILE A 122 -6.08 -15.13 -7.47
C ILE A 122 -5.96 -16.42 -6.67
N ALA A 123 -5.98 -16.35 -5.33
CA ALA A 123 -5.95 -17.52 -4.47
C ALA A 123 -7.16 -18.43 -4.73
N GLY A 124 -8.36 -17.87 -4.81
CA GLY A 124 -9.59 -18.61 -5.14
C GLY A 124 -9.55 -19.21 -6.55
N LEU A 125 -9.11 -18.45 -7.55
CA LEU A 125 -8.98 -18.94 -8.92
C LEU A 125 -8.01 -20.13 -9.02
N SER A 126 -6.89 -20.09 -8.28
CA SER A 126 -5.86 -21.13 -8.30
C SER A 126 -6.34 -22.53 -7.87
N VAL A 127 -7.43 -22.60 -7.09
CA VAL A 127 -8.01 -23.86 -6.60
C VAL A 127 -9.37 -24.18 -7.23
N SER A 128 -9.85 -23.34 -8.17
CA SER A 128 -11.20 -23.42 -8.72
C SER A 128 -11.44 -24.57 -9.70
N GLY A 129 -10.38 -25.11 -10.30
CA GLY A 129 -10.48 -26.06 -11.41
C GLY A 129 -10.97 -25.44 -12.73
N LEU A 130 -11.07 -24.12 -12.82
CA LEU A 130 -11.40 -23.39 -14.05
C LEU A 130 -10.13 -23.16 -14.90
N PRO A 131 -10.26 -22.94 -16.23
CA PRO A 131 -9.15 -22.47 -17.07
C PRO A 131 -8.58 -21.14 -16.55
N THR A 132 -7.26 -21.01 -16.54
CA THR A 132 -6.54 -19.85 -15.96
C THR A 132 -5.55 -19.18 -16.92
N ASP A 133 -5.63 -19.50 -18.21
CA ASP A 133 -4.81 -18.91 -19.27
C ASP A 133 -5.21 -17.48 -19.66
N SER A 134 -6.42 -17.02 -19.25
CA SER A 134 -6.89 -15.64 -19.44
C SER A 134 -7.94 -15.23 -18.39
N PHE A 135 -7.88 -13.98 -17.90
CA PHE A 135 -8.90 -13.33 -17.07
C PHE A 135 -8.76 -11.80 -17.10
#